data_AF-A0A1M5CGR2-F1
#
_entry.id   AF-A0A1M5CGR2-F1
#
_cell.length_a   1.000
_cell.length_b   1.000
_cell.length_c   1.000
_cell.angle_alpha   90.00
_cell.angle_beta   90.00
_cell.angle_gamma   90.00
#
_symmetry.space_group_name_H-M   'P 1'
#
loop_
_entity.id
_entity.type
_entity.pdbx_description
1 polymer ?
#
loop_
_entity_poly.entity_id
_entity_poly.type
_entity_poly.pdbx_seq_one_letter_code
_entity_poly.pdbx_strand_id
1 'polypeptide(L)'
;MSGKKALSLSIKNTQTLLSAYMPMLERGGIFVPTQERYTLGQEVFLLLTLPEESERLPVTGQVVWISPPGVSGRRMPGIGIHFSAEDQAVRDRIESQLAGQLNKGAPTYTL
;
A
#
# COMPACT_ATOMS: atom_id res chain seq x y z
N MET A 1 11.04 -22.66 11.93
CA MET A 1 11.16 -21.38 11.22
C MET A 1 9.76 -20.98 10.78
N SER A 2 9.16 -19.98 11.43
CA SER A 2 7.81 -19.53 11.05
C SER A 2 7.91 -18.87 9.68
N GLY A 3 7.41 -19.54 8.64
CA GLY A 3 7.42 -19.00 7.28
C GLY A 3 6.72 -17.65 7.29
N LYS A 4 7.43 -16.57 6.92
CA LYS A 4 6.83 -15.24 6.81
C LYS A 4 5.64 -15.35 5.86
N LYS A 5 4.43 -15.21 6.41
CA LYS A 5 3.18 -15.26 5.65
C LYS A 5 3.15 -14.02 4.75
N ALA A 6 2.89 -14.20 3.46
CA ALA A 6 2.70 -13.08 2.55
C ALA A 6 1.49 -12.24 3.00
N LEU A 7 1.65 -10.92 2.99
CA LEU A 7 0.52 -10.01 3.14
C LEU A 7 -0.36 -10.11 1.89
N SER A 8 -1.66 -9.91 2.03
CA SER A 8 -2.57 -9.85 0.88
C SER A 8 -3.48 -8.66 1.01
N LEU A 9 -3.55 -7.84 -0.04
CA LEU A 9 -4.42 -6.67 -0.12
C LEU A 9 -5.21 -6.74 -1.42
N SER A 10 -6.54 -6.73 -1.32
CA SER A 10 -7.42 -6.63 -2.48
C SER A 10 -8.20 -5.34 -2.39
N ILE A 11 -8.07 -4.50 -3.42
CA ILE A 11 -8.66 -3.17 -3.46
C ILE A 11 -9.85 -3.22 -4.41
N LYS A 12 -11.03 -2.86 -3.89
CA LYS A 12 -12.30 -3.04 -4.59
C LYS A 12 -12.63 -1.96 -5.61
N ASN A 13 -12.13 -0.74 -5.43
CA ASN A 13 -12.48 0.40 -6.29
C ASN A 13 -11.37 1.45 -6.30
N THR A 14 -11.41 2.31 -7.32
CA THR A 14 -10.43 3.38 -7.55
C THR A 14 -10.33 4.37 -6.39
N GLN A 15 -11.43 4.67 -5.71
CA GLN A 15 -11.40 5.59 -4.56
C GLN A 15 -10.59 5.03 -3.39
N THR A 16 -10.73 3.72 -3.12
CA THR A 16 -9.94 3.03 -2.10
C THR A 16 -8.48 2.94 -2.52
N LEU A 17 -8.20 2.70 -3.81
CA LEU A 17 -6.85 2.72 -4.36
C LEU A 17 -6.19 4.09 -4.16
N LEU A 18 -6.92 5.16 -4.48
CA LEU A 18 -6.44 6.54 -4.33
C LEU A 18 -6.12 6.87 -2.87
N SER A 19 -6.96 6.45 -1.93
CA SER A 19 -6.70 6.65 -0.50
C SER A 19 -5.55 5.78 0.02
N ALA A 20 -5.37 4.57 -0.50
CA ALA A 20 -4.30 3.68 -0.06
C ALA A 20 -2.94 4.00 -0.68
N TYR A 21 -2.90 4.57 -1.89
CA TYR A 21 -1.67 4.84 -2.61
C TYR A 21 -0.86 6.00 -1.98
N MET A 22 0.46 5.83 -1.93
CA MET A 22 1.42 6.77 -1.34
C MET A 22 2.33 7.37 -2.44
N PRO A 23 1.86 8.36 -3.23
CA PRO A 23 2.58 8.87 -4.39
C PRO A 23 3.86 9.66 -4.05
N MET A 24 3.99 10.15 -2.82
CA MET A 24 5.13 10.97 -2.38
C MET A 24 6.41 10.15 -2.16
N LEU A 25 6.31 8.82 -2.11
CA LEU A 25 7.47 7.94 -2.05
C LEU A 25 8.10 7.85 -3.45
N GLU A 26 9.44 7.86 -3.51
CA GLU A 26 10.20 7.89 -4.77
C GLU A 26 9.77 6.79 -5.78
N ARG A 27 9.42 5.62 -5.27
CA ARG A 27 8.97 4.44 -6.05
C ARG A 27 7.49 4.15 -5.87
N GLY A 28 6.74 5.12 -5.33
CA GLY A 28 5.40 4.91 -4.84
C GLY A 28 5.34 3.99 -3.62
N GLY A 29 4.14 3.81 -3.11
CA GLY A 29 3.91 2.84 -2.05
C GLY A 29 2.43 2.69 -1.78
N ILE A 30 2.10 1.84 -0.81
CA ILE A 30 0.72 1.57 -0.47
C ILE A 30 0.54 1.35 1.01
N PHE A 31 -0.57 1.85 1.53
CA PHE A 31 -1.03 1.56 2.87
C PHE A 31 -1.75 0.21 2.90
N VAL A 32 -1.31 -0.67 3.79
CA VAL A 32 -1.91 -1.98 4.04
C VAL A 32 -2.52 -2.00 5.44
N PRO A 33 -3.85 -2.05 5.57
CA PRO A 33 -4.52 -2.25 6.84
C PRO A 33 -4.10 -3.57 7.49
N THR A 34 -3.61 -3.51 8.71
CA THR A 34 -3.23 -4.72 9.48
C THR A 34 -3.12 -4.41 10.96
N GLN A 35 -3.38 -5.41 11.81
CA GLN A 35 -3.14 -5.36 13.26
C GLN A 35 -1.85 -6.09 13.64
N GLU A 36 -1.20 -6.75 12.68
CA GLU A 36 0.08 -7.40 12.90
C GLU A 36 1.17 -6.35 13.18
N ARG A 37 2.16 -6.74 13.98
CA ARG A 37 3.26 -5.85 14.36
C ARG A 37 4.37 -5.92 13.33
N TYR A 38 4.75 -4.76 12.81
CA TYR A 38 5.87 -4.57 11.92
C TYR A 38 6.86 -3.57 12.53
N THR A 39 8.08 -3.58 12.00
CA THR A 39 9.11 -2.60 12.35
C THR A 39 9.45 -1.74 11.13
N LEU A 40 9.82 -0.48 11.36
CA LEU A 40 10.32 0.38 10.27
C LEU A 40 11.58 -0.25 9.68
N GLY A 41 11.70 -0.19 8.36
CA GLY A 41 12.80 -0.83 7.62
C GLY A 41 12.58 -2.32 7.36
N GLN A 42 11.53 -2.95 7.90
CA GLN A 42 11.25 -4.36 7.68
C GLN A 42 10.86 -4.64 6.22
N GLU A 43 11.53 -5.62 5.61
CA GLU A 43 11.15 -6.15 4.31
C GLU A 43 9.91 -7.04 4.41
N VAL A 44 9.00 -6.82 3.48
CA VAL A 44 7.70 -7.48 3.38
C VAL A 44 7.42 -7.89 1.94
N PHE A 45 6.65 -8.97 1.81
CA PHE A 45 6.12 -9.44 0.54
C PHE A 45 4.60 -9.34 0.57
N LEU A 46 4.03 -8.65 -0.41
CA LEU A 46 2.62 -8.34 -0.55
C LEU A 46 2.09 -8.95 -1.85
N LEU A 47 0.92 -9.58 -1.80
CA LEU A 47 0.11 -9.88 -2.96
C LEU A 47 -0.98 -8.82 -3.08
N LEU A 48 -0.88 -7.95 -4.09
CA LEU A 48 -1.79 -6.85 -4.35
C LEU A 48 -2.75 -7.20 -5.50
N THR A 49 -4.05 -7.06 -5.29
CA THR A 49 -5.04 -7.09 -6.37
C THR A 49 -5.66 -5.72 -6.52
N LEU A 50 -5.56 -5.16 -7.72
CA LEU A 50 -6.08 -3.85 -8.07
C LEU A 50 -7.59 -3.90 -8.40
N PRO A 51 -8.29 -2.75 -8.35
CA PRO A 51 -9.68 -2.65 -8.76
C PRO A 51 -9.93 -3.26 -10.14
N GLU A 52 -11.06 -3.98 -10.27
CA GLU A 52 -11.50 -4.63 -11.51
C GLU A 52 -10.53 -5.67 -12.09
N GLU A 53 -9.44 -5.99 -11.38
CA GLU A 53 -8.47 -7.00 -11.78
C GLU A 53 -8.64 -8.26 -10.93
N SER A 54 -8.47 -9.43 -11.57
CA SER A 54 -8.42 -10.73 -10.87
C SER A 54 -6.99 -11.18 -10.58
N GLU A 55 -6.01 -10.50 -11.19
CA GLU A 55 -4.60 -10.81 -11.04
C GLU A 55 -4.09 -10.41 -9.64
N ARG A 56 -3.21 -11.24 -9.07
CA ARG A 56 -2.47 -10.90 -7.84
C ARG A 56 -1.06 -10.52 -8.24
N LEU A 57 -0.74 -9.24 -8.11
CA LEU A 57 0.58 -8.68 -8.35
C LEU A 57 1.46 -8.96 -7.12
N PRO A 58 2.56 -9.72 -7.24
CA PRO A 58 3.54 -9.80 -6.19
C PRO A 58 4.28 -8.47 -6.08
N VAL A 59 4.51 -8.01 -4.85
CA VAL A 59 5.19 -6.76 -4.54
C VAL A 59 6.16 -7.00 -3.40
N THR A 60 7.42 -6.66 -3.60
CA THR A 60 8.41 -6.56 -2.53
C THR A 60 8.52 -5.11 -2.08
N GLY A 61 8.64 -4.90 -0.77
CA GLY A 61 8.77 -3.54 -0.26
C GLY A 61 9.27 -3.48 1.16
N GLN A 62 9.46 -2.25 1.61
CA GLN A 62 9.95 -1.94 2.95
C GLN A 62 8.89 -1.14 3.71
N VAL A 63 8.70 -1.47 5.00
CA VAL A 63 7.83 -0.70 5.88
C VAL A 63 8.47 0.65 6.19
N VAL A 64 7.83 1.74 5.78
CA VAL A 64 8.29 3.13 5.97
C VAL A 64 7.35 3.97 6.83
N TRP A 65 6.16 3.44 7.14
CA TRP A 65 5.18 4.10 8.01
C TRP A 65 4.43 3.06 8.83
N ILE A 66 4.08 3.38 10.08
CA ILE A 66 3.28 2.53 10.96
C ILE A 66 2.16 3.37 11.58
N SER A 67 0.92 2.94 11.40
CA SER A 67 -0.26 3.48 12.07
C SER A 67 -0.65 2.53 13.21
N PRO A 68 -0.41 2.89 14.49
CA PRO A 68 -0.66 1.99 15.60
C PRO A 68 -2.17 1.83 15.89
N PRO A 69 -2.59 0.69 16.48
CA PRO A 69 -3.96 0.52 16.93
C PRO A 69 -4.28 1.47 18.11
N GLY A 70 -5.53 1.93 18.19
CA GLY A 70 -6.02 2.69 19.36
C GLY A 70 -5.69 4.18 19.36
N VAL A 71 -5.18 4.74 18.27
CA VAL A 71 -5.06 6.21 18.13
C VAL A 71 -6.46 6.81 18.04
N SER A 72 -6.78 7.74 18.95
CA SER A 72 -8.05 8.47 18.93
C SER A 72 -8.19 9.27 17.64
N GLY A 73 -9.17 8.91 16.80
CA GLY A 73 -9.38 9.50 15.47
C GLY A 73 -9.66 8.44 14.40
N ARG A 74 -10.07 8.87 13.20
CA ARG A 74 -10.42 8.01 12.04
C ARG A 74 -9.26 7.15 11.47
N ARG A 75 -8.13 7.00 12.17
CA ARG A 75 -6.92 6.35 11.64
C ARG A 75 -6.99 4.85 11.84
N MET A 76 -7.05 4.12 10.73
CA MET A 76 -7.03 2.66 10.69
C MET A 76 -5.64 2.13 11.04
N PRO A 77 -5.51 1.05 11.85
CA PRO A 77 -4.22 0.42 12.08
C PRO A 77 -3.68 -0.21 10.79
N GLY A 78 -2.37 -0.07 10.56
CA GLY A 78 -1.72 -0.62 9.38
C GLY A 78 -0.32 -0.10 9.16
N ILE A 79 0.22 -0.38 7.97
CA ILE A 79 1.58 -0.04 7.58
C ILE A 79 1.61 0.62 6.21
N GLY A 80 2.53 1.57 6.01
CA GLY A 80 2.88 2.08 4.68
C GLY A 80 4.09 1.34 4.16
N ILE A 81 3.97 0.78 2.95
CA ILE A 81 5.02 0.01 2.28
C ILE A 81 5.56 0.83 1.11
N HIS A 82 6.87 1.11 1.10
CA HIS A 82 7.59 1.66 -0.05
C HIS A 82 7.97 0.51 -0.97
N PHE A 83 7.58 0.59 -2.25
CA PHE A 83 7.90 -0.43 -3.23
C PHE A 83 9.40 -0.54 -3.49
N SER A 84 9.84 -1.76 -3.81
CA SER A 84 11.22 -2.03 -4.24
C SER A 84 11.50 -1.42 -5.62
N ALA A 85 12.78 -1.37 -6.01
CA ALA A 85 13.17 -0.90 -7.34
C ALA A 85 12.72 -1.85 -8.46
N GLU A 86 12.49 -3.13 -8.15
CA GLU A 86 12.08 -4.15 -9.12
C GLU A 86 10.58 -4.09 -9.42
N ASP A 87 9.79 -3.47 -8.53
CA ASP A 87 8.33 -3.41 -8.60
C ASP A 87 7.80 -2.12 -9.28
N GLN A 88 8.62 -1.47 -10.12
CA GLN A 88 8.23 -0.24 -10.83
C GLN A 88 6.96 -0.45 -11.69
N ALA A 89 6.78 -1.64 -12.29
CA ALA A 89 5.59 -1.96 -13.07
C ALA A 89 4.29 -1.91 -12.24
N VAL A 90 4.35 -2.20 -10.94
CA VAL A 90 3.19 -2.13 -10.03
C VAL A 90 2.80 -0.67 -9.82
N ARG A 91 3.79 0.20 -9.60
CA ARG A 91 3.58 1.65 -9.54
C ARG A 91 2.93 2.17 -10.82
N ASP A 92 3.49 1.84 -11.98
CA ASP A 92 2.99 2.33 -13.28
C ASP A 92 1.53 1.89 -13.52
N ARG A 93 1.19 0.65 -13.14
CA ARG A 93 -0.18 0.13 -13.24
C ARG A 93 -1.15 0.85 -12.30
N ILE A 94 -0.73 1.15 -11.07
CA ILE A 94 -1.52 1.96 -10.12
C ILE A 94 -1.71 3.38 -10.67
N GLU A 95 -0.64 4.05 -11.08
CA GLU A 95 -0.70 5.43 -11.60
C GLU A 95 -1.56 5.51 -12.87
N SER A 96 -1.53 4.50 -13.73
CA SER A 96 -2.41 4.39 -14.89
C SER A 96 -3.89 4.28 -14.49
N GLN A 97 -4.23 3.50 -13.46
CA GLN A 97 -5.61 3.42 -12.95
C GLN A 97 -6.06 4.71 -12.26
N LEU A 98 -5.13 5.47 -11.69
CA LEU A 98 -5.38 6.74 -11.00
C LEU A 98 -5.20 7.97 -11.90
N ALA A 99 -4.94 7.79 -13.20
CA ALA A 99 -4.70 8.86 -14.15
C ALA A 99 -5.84 9.91 -14.10
N GLY A 100 -5.47 11.19 -13.98
CA GLY A 100 -6.42 12.30 -13.85
C GLY A 100 -7.02 12.52 -12.44
N GLN A 101 -6.68 11.67 -11.45
CA GLN A 101 -7.13 11.80 -10.06
C GLN A 101 -5.99 12.18 -9.10
N LEU A 102 -4.74 11.82 -9.41
CA LEU A 102 -3.57 12.10 -8.56
C LEU A 102 -3.31 13.59 -8.30
N ASN A 103 -3.61 14.47 -9.26
CA ASN A 103 -3.38 15.91 -9.15
C ASN A 103 -4.42 16.66 -8.29
N LYS A 104 -5.44 15.96 -7.74
CA LYS A 104 -6.57 16.61 -7.06
C LYS A 104 -6.42 16.77 -5.54
N GLY A 105 -5.26 16.45 -4.97
CA GLY A 105 -5.02 16.61 -3.51
C GLY A 105 -5.98 15.77 -2.65
N ALA A 106 -6.37 14.58 -3.13
CA ALA A 106 -7.33 13.74 -2.45
C ALA A 106 -6.81 13.25 -1.09
N PRO A 107 -7.69 13.11 -0.08
CA PRO A 107 -7.30 12.60 1.23
C PRO A 107 -6.76 11.17 1.12
N THR A 108 -5.50 11.01 1.51
CA THR A 108 -4.80 9.72 1.58
C THR A 108 -4.99 9.11 2.98
N TYR A 109 -4.82 7.80 3.11
CA TYR A 109 -4.71 7.12 4.41
C TYR A 109 -3.40 7.44 5.11
N THR A 110 -2.45 8.00 4.37
CA THR A 110 -1.13 8.37 4.86
C THR A 110 -0.98 9.87 4.72
N LEU A 111 -1.48 10.60 5.72
CA LEU A 111 -1.10 11.95 6.17
C LEU A 111 -1.88 12.29 7.46
#